data_AF-A0A958SBQ1-F1
#
_entry.id   AF-A0A958SBQ1-F1
#
_cell.length_a   1.000
_cell.length_b   1.000
_cell.length_c   1.000
_cell.angle_alpha   90.00
_cell.angle_beta   90.00
_cell.angle_gamma   90.00
#
_symmetry.space_group_name_H-M   'P 1'
#
loop_
_entity.id
_entity.type
_entity.pdbx_description
1 polymer ?
#
loop_
_entity_poly.entity_id
_entity_poly.type
_entity_poly.pdbx_seq_one_letter_code
_entity_poly.pdbx_strand_id
1 'polypeptide(L)'
;MNDLSHTLNVDDGLFGLPHKLENAKIVILPIPWDATASYGKGASLGPQTIRNESIQLDLYDYHFKDAYKQGIHMIEMPQEIQLLNEETRQLSDKVISHLERGLELANHEDILKHINTNSL
;
A
#
# COMPACT_ATOMS: atom_id res chain seq x y z
N MET A 1 5.01 -36.07 16.95
CA MET A 1 3.72 -35.36 16.99
C MET A 1 4.05 -33.89 17.21
N ASN A 2 4.23 -33.12 16.14
CA ASN A 2 4.38 -31.67 16.27
C ASN A 2 2.98 -31.08 16.31
N ASP A 3 2.70 -30.35 17.38
CA ASP A 3 1.44 -29.66 17.64
C ASP A 3 1.10 -28.69 16.50
N LEU A 4 -0.12 -28.81 16.00
CA LEU A 4 -0.71 -28.08 14.87
C LEU A 4 -1.47 -26.83 15.34
N SER A 5 -1.09 -26.25 16.48
CA SER A 5 -1.61 -24.98 16.95
C SER A 5 -1.03 -23.81 16.15
N HIS A 6 -1.29 -23.77 14.84
CA HIS A 6 -1.17 -22.57 14.00
C HIS A 6 -2.26 -21.56 14.44
N THR A 7 -2.09 -20.99 15.62
CA THR A 7 -2.88 -19.84 16.02
C THR A 7 -2.31 -18.66 15.23
N LEU A 8 -3.04 -18.21 14.21
CA LEU A 8 -2.73 -16.97 13.51
C LEU A 8 -2.69 -15.84 14.55
N ASN A 9 -1.53 -15.23 14.76
CA ASN A 9 -1.42 -14.11 15.67
C ASN A 9 -1.67 -12.80 14.91
N VAL A 10 -2.30 -11.83 15.56
CA VAL A 10 -2.52 -10.48 14.97
C VAL A 10 -1.19 -9.76 14.75
N ASP A 11 -0.15 -10.16 15.47
CA ASP A 11 1.22 -9.67 15.30
C ASP A 11 2.02 -10.45 14.22
N ASP A 12 1.45 -11.52 13.64
CA ASP A 12 2.08 -12.22 12.53
C ASP A 12 1.93 -11.40 11.23
N GLY A 13 2.80 -11.66 10.24
CA GLY A 13 2.89 -10.87 9.00
C GLY A 13 1.65 -10.97 8.09
N LEU A 14 1.80 -10.65 6.81
CA LEU A 14 0.69 -10.76 5.84
C LEU A 14 0.02 -12.14 5.89
N PHE A 15 -1.31 -12.18 5.96
CA PHE A 15 -2.15 -13.37 6.16
C PHE A 15 -1.97 -14.09 7.51
N GLY A 16 -1.36 -13.46 8.52
CA GLY A 16 -1.03 -14.09 9.79
C GLY A 16 0.09 -15.14 9.68
N LEU A 17 0.93 -15.02 8.63
CA LEU A 17 2.04 -15.95 8.41
C LEU A 17 3.31 -15.47 9.11
N PRO A 18 4.06 -16.35 9.79
CA PRO A 18 5.24 -15.98 10.59
C PRO A 18 6.52 -15.84 9.75
N HIS A 19 6.41 -15.57 8.45
CA HIS A 19 7.55 -15.52 7.55
C HIS A 19 8.28 -14.18 7.67
N LYS A 20 9.60 -14.24 7.86
CA LYS A 20 10.48 -13.07 7.86
C LYS A 20 11.04 -12.80 6.46
N LEU A 21 11.44 -11.55 6.23
CA LEU A 21 12.01 -11.10 4.96
C LEU A 21 13.18 -11.97 4.49
N GLU A 22 14.08 -12.39 5.39
CA GLU A 22 15.30 -13.11 5.01
C GLU A 22 15.02 -14.49 4.38
N ASN A 23 13.87 -15.07 4.72
CA ASN A 23 13.47 -16.41 4.29
C ASN A 23 12.27 -16.37 3.31
N ALA A 24 11.83 -15.19 2.90
CA ALA A 24 10.70 -15.02 2.01
C ALA A 24 11.11 -15.32 0.56
N LYS A 25 10.34 -16.16 -0.13
CA LYS A 25 10.47 -16.33 -1.59
C LYS A 25 9.69 -15.28 -2.36
N ILE A 26 8.66 -14.71 -1.73
CA ILE A 26 7.81 -13.67 -2.29
C ILE A 26 7.80 -12.50 -1.32
N VAL A 27 8.20 -11.33 -1.82
CA VAL A 27 8.21 -10.08 -1.07
C VAL A 27 7.18 -9.13 -1.67
N ILE A 28 6.23 -8.67 -0.85
CA ILE A 28 5.23 -7.68 -1.21
C ILE A 28 5.74 -6.30 -0.79
N LEU A 29 5.78 -5.37 -1.74
CA LEU A 29 6.15 -3.98 -1.52
C LEU A 29 4.86 -3.14 -1.40
N PRO A 30 4.51 -2.66 -0.19
CA PRO A 30 3.33 -1.85 -0.02
C PRO A 30 3.64 -0.38 -0.37
N ILE A 31 2.94 0.18 -1.36
CA ILE A 31 3.11 1.57 -1.81
C ILE A 31 1.84 2.37 -1.48
N PRO A 32 1.83 3.16 -0.39
CA PRO A 32 0.66 3.89 0.06
C PRO A 32 0.50 5.22 -0.70
N TRP A 33 0.15 5.16 -1.99
CA TRP A 33 0.10 6.33 -2.87
C TRP A 33 -1.24 6.52 -3.59
N ASP A 34 -1.73 7.75 -3.61
CA ASP A 34 -2.89 8.23 -4.40
C ASP A 34 -2.93 9.77 -4.51
N ALA A 35 -1.79 10.45 -4.36
CA ALA A 35 -1.72 11.91 -4.25
C ALA A 35 -2.37 12.63 -5.45
N THR A 36 -2.17 12.09 -6.65
CA THR A 36 -2.65 12.67 -7.92
C THR A 36 -4.04 12.19 -8.35
N ALA A 37 -4.67 11.29 -7.59
CA ALA A 37 -6.01 10.81 -7.91
C ALA A 37 -7.02 11.96 -7.84
N SER A 38 -7.74 12.25 -8.93
CA SER A 38 -8.62 13.42 -9.01
C SER A 38 -10.09 13.13 -8.66
N TYR A 39 -10.56 11.92 -8.89
CA TYR A 39 -11.97 11.57 -8.66
C TYR A 39 -12.25 11.04 -7.26
N GLY A 40 -11.42 10.11 -6.78
CA GLY A 40 -11.59 9.47 -5.48
C GLY A 40 -10.24 9.21 -4.82
N LYS A 41 -10.19 9.49 -3.51
CA LYS A 41 -9.02 9.23 -2.66
C LYS A 41 -9.25 7.98 -1.80
N GLY A 42 -8.17 7.47 -1.22
CA GLY A 42 -8.19 6.36 -0.26
C GLY A 42 -7.38 5.15 -0.72
N ALA A 43 -6.90 5.11 -1.97
CA ALA A 43 -6.10 3.98 -2.44
C ALA A 43 -4.76 3.85 -1.68
N SER A 44 -4.22 4.96 -1.13
CA SER A 44 -3.05 4.92 -0.23
C SER A 44 -3.29 4.14 1.06
N LEU A 45 -4.54 3.98 1.51
CA LEU A 45 -4.89 3.16 2.68
C LEU A 45 -4.89 1.67 2.35
N GLY A 46 -5.03 1.32 1.07
CA GLY A 46 -5.16 -0.05 0.58
C GLY A 46 -4.10 -1.00 1.13
N PRO A 47 -2.80 -0.67 1.06
CA PRO A 47 -1.75 -1.55 1.59
C PRO A 47 -1.90 -1.87 3.10
N GLN A 48 -2.26 -0.90 3.92
CA GLN A 48 -2.48 -1.15 5.36
C GLN A 48 -3.76 -1.94 5.61
N THR A 49 -4.84 -1.64 4.87
CA THR A 49 -6.08 -2.42 4.93
C THR A 49 -5.84 -3.87 4.52
N ILE A 50 -5.09 -4.12 3.45
CA ILE A 50 -4.71 -5.47 3.03
C ILE A 50 -3.98 -6.18 4.17
N ARG A 51 -2.96 -5.56 4.77
CA ARG A 51 -2.25 -6.15 5.90
C ARG A 51 -3.21 -6.55 7.03
N ASN A 52 -4.05 -5.62 7.47
CA ASN A 52 -4.96 -5.82 8.61
C ASN A 52 -6.04 -6.88 8.34
N GLU A 53 -6.64 -6.86 7.15
CA GLU A 53 -7.80 -7.70 6.84
C GLU A 53 -7.40 -9.08 6.27
N SER A 54 -6.13 -9.24 5.84
CA SER A 54 -5.62 -10.47 5.22
C SER A 54 -5.78 -11.72 6.09
N ILE A 55 -5.79 -11.58 7.42
CA ILE A 55 -5.96 -12.69 8.37
C ILE A 55 -7.32 -13.39 8.28
N GLN A 56 -8.31 -12.76 7.64
CA GLN A 56 -9.65 -13.34 7.49
C GLN A 56 -9.75 -14.34 6.32
N LEU A 57 -8.73 -14.40 5.47
CA LEU A 57 -8.71 -15.29 4.31
C LEU A 57 -8.36 -16.73 4.71
N ASP A 58 -9.10 -17.69 4.16
CA ASP A 58 -8.65 -19.08 4.14
C ASP A 58 -7.55 -19.23 3.07
N LEU A 59 -6.42 -19.78 3.48
CA LEU A 59 -5.24 -19.96 2.62
C LEU A 59 -5.21 -21.32 1.93
N TYR A 60 -6.20 -22.17 2.16
CA TYR A 60 -6.34 -23.45 1.47
C TYR A 60 -6.69 -23.26 -0.01
N ASP A 61 -5.83 -23.80 -0.88
CA ASP A 61 -6.11 -23.96 -2.30
C ASP A 61 -6.06 -25.44 -2.68
N TYR A 62 -7.09 -25.93 -3.40
CA TYR A 62 -7.20 -27.34 -3.78
C TYR A 62 -6.07 -27.80 -4.72
N HIS A 63 -5.69 -26.95 -5.67
CA HIS A 63 -4.65 -27.23 -6.66
C HIS A 63 -3.25 -26.99 -6.07
N PHE A 64 -3.13 -26.05 -5.12
CA PHE A 64 -1.87 -25.61 -4.54
C PHE A 64 -1.89 -25.65 -3.00
N LYS A 65 -2.07 -26.84 -2.43
CA LYS A 65 -2.30 -27.09 -0.99
C LYS A 65 -1.32 -26.42 -0.03
N ASP A 66 -0.08 -26.18 -0.46
CA ASP A 66 1.00 -25.61 0.36
C ASP A 66 1.54 -24.27 -0.18
N ALA A 67 0.75 -23.55 -1.00
CA ALA A 67 1.16 -22.26 -1.56
C ALA A 67 1.48 -21.23 -0.47
N TYR A 68 0.67 -21.19 0.59
CA TYR A 68 0.87 -20.27 1.72
C TYR A 68 2.17 -20.53 2.50
N LYS A 69 2.73 -21.75 2.40
CA LYS A 69 4.00 -22.13 3.04
C LYS A 69 5.23 -21.65 2.26
N GLN A 70 5.05 -21.04 1.08
CA GLN A 70 6.17 -20.64 0.22
C GLN A 70 6.93 -19.41 0.71
N GLY A 71 6.63 -18.86 1.89
CA GLY A 71 7.37 -17.71 2.42
C GLY A 71 6.94 -16.42 1.75
N ILE A 72 5.79 -15.89 2.17
CA ILE A 72 5.27 -14.58 1.75
C ILE A 72 5.53 -13.59 2.87
N HIS A 73 6.15 -12.46 2.55
CA HIS A 73 6.40 -11.38 3.51
C HIS A 73 6.05 -10.03 2.88
N MET A 74 5.33 -9.19 3.60
CA MET A 74 5.12 -7.79 3.22
C MET A 74 6.03 -6.92 4.08
N ILE A 75 6.94 -6.17 3.44
CA ILE A 75 7.86 -5.29 4.16
C ILE A 75 7.10 -4.17 4.89
N GLU A 76 7.75 -3.55 5.87
CA GLU A 76 7.19 -2.39 6.57
C GLU A 76 6.74 -1.29 5.61
N MET A 77 5.67 -0.59 6.02
CA MET A 77 5.13 0.50 5.20
C MET A 77 6.18 1.61 5.10
N PRO A 78 6.60 2.02 3.89
CA PRO A 78 7.60 3.08 3.76
C PRO A 78 7.04 4.41 4.29
N GLN A 79 7.50 4.83 5.47
CA GLN A 79 7.04 6.07 6.11
C GLN A 79 7.31 7.30 5.23
N GLU A 80 8.46 7.31 4.56
CA GLU A 80 8.85 8.38 3.63
C GLU A 80 7.83 8.54 2.49
N ILE A 81 7.30 7.44 1.95
CA ILE A 81 6.28 7.48 0.89
C ILE A 81 4.94 7.97 1.42
N GLN A 82 4.56 7.62 2.66
CA GLN A 82 3.34 8.13 3.27
C GLN A 82 3.40 9.66 3.41
N LEU A 83 4.52 10.17 3.92
CA LEU A 83 4.74 11.62 4.04
C LEU A 83 4.74 12.29 2.67
N LEU A 84 5.45 11.74 1.70
CA LEU A 84 5.48 12.26 0.33
C LEU A 84 4.09 12.30 -0.32
N ASN A 85 3.29 11.26 -0.09
CA ASN A 85 1.92 11.17 -0.56
C ASN A 85 1.05 12.27 0.07
N GLU A 86 1.15 12.50 1.37
CA GLU A 86 0.42 13.57 2.07
C GLU A 86 0.81 14.96 1.56
N GLU A 87 2.12 15.25 1.45
CA GLU A 87 2.63 16.51 0.94
C GLU A 87 2.18 16.76 -0.52
N THR A 88 2.37 15.78 -1.39
CA THR A 88 2.01 15.88 -2.81
C THR A 88 0.51 15.98 -3.01
N ARG A 89 -0.29 15.32 -2.14
CA ARG A 89 -1.76 15.39 -2.20
C ARG A 89 -2.24 16.81 -1.94
N GLN A 90 -1.71 17.48 -0.92
CA GLN A 90 -2.11 18.86 -0.60
C GLN A 90 -1.84 19.83 -1.77
N LEU A 91 -0.79 19.59 -2.53
CA LEU A 91 -0.46 20.36 -3.73
C LEU A 91 -1.37 19.99 -4.90
N SER A 92 -1.57 18.69 -5.13
CA SER A 92 -2.41 18.18 -6.22
C SER A 92 -3.86 18.62 -6.07
N ASP A 93 -4.41 18.59 -4.87
CA ASP A 93 -5.81 18.98 -4.60
C ASP A 93 -6.07 20.45 -4.94
N LYS A 94 -5.08 21.34 -4.74
CA LYS A 94 -5.18 22.76 -5.16
C LYS A 94 -5.27 22.89 -6.68
N VAL A 95 -4.41 22.16 -7.40
CA VAL A 95 -4.38 22.17 -8.86
C VAL A 95 -5.68 21.57 -9.43
N ILE A 96 -6.10 20.43 -8.91
CA ILE A 96 -7.34 19.75 -9.32
C ILE A 96 -8.54 20.69 -9.13
N SER A 97 -8.69 21.30 -7.94
CA SER A 97 -9.80 22.21 -7.67
C SER A 97 -9.82 23.44 -8.60
N HIS A 98 -8.65 23.98 -8.93
CA HIS A 98 -8.52 25.11 -9.84
C HIS A 98 -8.96 24.73 -11.27
N LEU A 99 -8.53 23.55 -11.74
CA LEU A 99 -8.91 23.00 -13.04
C LEU A 99 -10.40 22.65 -13.14
N GLU A 100 -10.98 22.06 -12.09
CA GLU A 100 -12.40 21.73 -12.03
C GLU A 100 -13.30 22.97 -12.12
N ARG A 101 -12.78 24.15 -11.76
CA ARG A 101 -13.46 25.45 -11.89
C ARG A 101 -13.26 26.10 -13.26
N GLY A 102 -12.54 25.45 -14.18
CA GLY A 102 -12.24 25.95 -15.51
C GLY A 102 -11.24 27.10 -15.53
N LEU A 103 -10.37 27.21 -14.51
CA LEU A 103 -9.39 28.28 -14.41
C LEU A 103 -8.04 27.86 -15.04
N GLU A 104 -7.35 28.84 -15.65
CA GLU A 104 -6.05 28.64 -16.29
C GLU A 104 -4.91 28.36 -15.30
N LEU A 105 -3.98 27.48 -15.68
CA LEU A 105 -2.86 27.02 -14.84
C LEU A 105 -1.66 27.98 -14.77
N ALA A 106 -1.74 29.16 -15.39
CA ALA A 106 -0.61 30.07 -15.59
C ALA A 106 0.15 30.46 -14.30
N ASN A 107 -0.45 30.26 -13.11
CA ASN A 107 0.17 30.54 -11.80
C ASN A 107 0.59 29.29 -11.00
N HIS A 108 0.56 28.09 -11.60
CA HIS A 108 0.80 26.81 -10.91
C HIS A 108 1.98 26.00 -11.47
N GLU A 109 2.80 26.54 -12.37
CA GLU A 109 3.91 25.78 -13.00
C GLU A 109 4.88 25.17 -11.98
N ASP A 110 5.27 25.92 -10.94
CA ASP A 110 6.16 25.41 -9.88
C ASP A 110 5.54 24.27 -9.09
N ILE A 111 4.23 24.36 -8.81
CA ILE A 111 3.46 23.33 -8.09
C ILE A 111 3.35 22.07 -8.95
N LEU A 112 3.03 22.22 -10.24
CA LEU A 112 2.97 21.10 -11.19
C LEU A 112 4.32 20.41 -11.33
N LYS A 113 5.40 21.19 -11.43
CA LYS A 113 6.75 20.64 -11.49
C LYS A 113 7.11 19.85 -10.23
N HIS A 114 6.75 20.37 -9.06
CA HIS A 114 6.97 19.70 -7.80
C HIS A 114 6.17 18.39 -7.71
N ILE A 115 4.88 18.40 -8.06
CA ILE A 115 4.05 17.18 -8.08
C ILE A 115 4.64 16.16 -9.05
N ASN A 116 4.98 16.55 -10.28
CA ASN A 116 5.48 15.64 -11.30
C ASN A 116 6.86 15.05 -10.94
N THR A 117 7.70 15.81 -10.23
CA THR A 117 9.02 15.32 -9.79
C THR A 117 8.90 14.30 -8.64
N ASN A 118 7.86 14.43 -7.83
CA ASN A 118 7.67 13.63 -6.62
C ASN A 118 6.59 12.56 -6.76
N SER A 119 5.91 12.48 -7.91
CA SER A 119 4.93 11.44 -8.17
C SER A 119 5.62 10.10 -8.43
N LEU A 120 5.18 9.08 -7.69
CA LEU A 120 5.62 7.69 -7.85
C LEU A 120 4.90 6.97 -8.99
#